data_AF-A0ABD1BHY6-F1
#
_entry.id   AF-A0ABD1BHY6-F1
#
_cell.length_a   1.000
_cell.length_b   1.000
_cell.length_c   1.000
_cell.angle_alpha   90.00
_cell.angle_beta   90.00
_cell.angle_gamma   90.00
#
_symmetry.space_group_name_H-M   'P 1'
#
loop_
_entity.id
_entity.type
_entity.pdbx_description
1 polymer ?
#
loop_
_entity_poly.entity_id
_entity_poly.type
_entity_poly.pdbx_seq_one_letter_code
_entity_poly.pdbx_strand_id
1 'polypeptide(L)' 'MLMTPQHHKYLLQIKAVAFAGLSSQNPGAITIADAVFGSNPQINPSVLPAAFQLDPRIVMDLQVKFKKP' A
#
# COMPACT_ATOMS: atom_id res chain seq x y z
N MET A 1 18.83 -32.90 -1.72
CA MET A 1 17.40 -32.77 -2.09
C MET A 1 17.05 -31.30 -1.96
N LEU A 2 17.00 -30.56 -3.07
CA LEU A 2 16.77 -29.11 -3.09
C LEU A 2 15.29 -28.84 -3.33
N MET A 3 14.60 -28.23 -2.37
CA MET A 3 13.26 -27.67 -2.57
C MET A 3 13.41 -26.27 -3.17
N THR A 4 13.17 -26.13 -4.46
CA THR A 4 13.00 -24.82 -5.10
C THR A 4 11.62 -24.25 -4.73
N PRO A 5 11.50 -22.97 -4.35
CA PRO A 5 10.21 -22.35 -4.14
C PRO A 5 9.46 -22.22 -5.47
N GLN A 6 8.24 -22.76 -5.52
CA GLN A 6 7.39 -22.74 -6.71
C GLN A 6 6.32 -21.64 -6.56
N HIS A 7 6.61 -20.44 -7.06
CA HIS A 7 5.63 -19.35 -7.16
C HIS A 7 4.65 -19.62 -8.32
N HIS A 8 3.64 -20.45 -8.08
CA HIS A 8 2.52 -20.60 -9.02
C HIS A 8 1.57 -19.41 -8.87
N LYS A 9 1.70 -18.42 -9.76
CA LYS A 9 0.74 -17.31 -9.88
C LYS A 9 -0.38 -17.75 -10.82
N TYR A 10 -1.60 -17.89 -10.32
CA TYR A 10 -2.77 -18.16 -11.15
C TYR A 10 -3.10 -16.90 -11.99
N LEU A 11 -3.14 -17.05 -13.31
CA LEU A 11 -3.24 -15.96 -14.30
C LEU A 11 -4.68 -15.56 -14.66
N LEU A 12 -5.68 -16.11 -13.98
CA LEU A 12 -7.09 -15.84 -14.29
C LEU A 12 -7.42 -14.38 -13.96
N GLN A 13 -7.67 -13.59 -15.01
CA GLN A 13 -8.18 -12.22 -14.89
C GLN A 13 -9.71 -12.26 -14.81
N ILE A 14 -10.22 -12.32 -13.58
CA ILE A 14 -11.64 -12.21 -13.27
C ILE A 14 -11.84 -11.05 -12.30
N LYS A 15 -12.99 -10.39 -12.37
CA LYS A 15 -13.35 -9.36 -11.39
C LYS A 15 -13.54 -10.02 -10.02
N ALA A 16 -12.78 -9.59 -9.02
CA ALA A 16 -12.91 -10.03 -7.63
C ALA A 16 -13.65 -8.98 -6.80
N VAL A 17 -14.44 -9.43 -5.81
CA VAL A 17 -15.14 -8.58 -4.84
C VAL A 17 -14.82 -9.09 -3.44
N ALA A 18 -14.62 -8.17 -2.48
CA ALA A 18 -14.39 -8.49 -1.08
C ALA A 18 -15.51 -7.88 -0.21
N PHE A 19 -15.98 -8.64 0.80
CA PHE A 19 -16.96 -8.18 1.78
C PHE A 19 -16.29 -8.15 3.16
N ALA A 20 -16.51 -7.07 3.91
CA ALA A 20 -16.04 -6.91 5.28
C ALA A 20 -17.17 -6.38 6.16
N GLY A 21 -17.34 -6.95 7.36
CA GLY A 21 -18.30 -6.51 8.37
C GLY A 21 -17.57 -5.95 9.59
N LEU A 22 -17.94 -4.75 10.02
CA LEU A 22 -17.35 -4.08 11.17
C LEU A 22 -18.46 -3.86 12.23
N SER A 23 -18.17 -4.15 13.50
CA SER A 23 -19.18 -4.09 14.58
C SER A 23 -19.42 -2.68 15.16
N SER A 24 -18.75 -1.66 14.60
CA SER A 24 -18.97 -0.26 14.96
C SER A 24 -20.00 0.37 14.03
N GLN A 25 -20.89 1.19 14.60
CA GLN A 25 -21.80 2.06 13.82
C GLN A 25 -21.05 3.24 13.17
N ASN A 26 -19.84 3.55 13.65
CA ASN A 26 -18.91 4.49 13.02
C ASN A 26 -17.58 3.77 12.76
N PRO A 27 -17.54 2.83 11.81
CA PRO A 27 -16.32 2.10 11.52
C PRO A 27 -15.33 3.01 10.79
N GLY A 28 -14.11 3.12 11.32
CA GLY A 28 -13.00 3.76 10.62
C GLY A 28 -12.24 2.76 9.74
N ALA A 29 -11.87 3.17 8.53
CA ALA A 29 -10.92 2.45 7.70
C ALA A 29 -9.77 3.39 7.34
N ILE A 30 -8.54 2.94 7.60
CA ILE A 30 -7.32 3.69 7.26
C ILE A 30 -6.48 2.81 6.35
N THR A 31 -6.41 3.16 5.07
CA THR A 31 -5.49 2.52 4.14
C THR A 31 -4.07 2.97 4.47
N ILE A 32 -3.15 2.04 4.72
CA ILE A 32 -1.76 2.38 5.10
C ILE A 32 -1.09 3.21 4.00
N ALA A 33 -1.30 2.88 2.73
CA ALA A 33 -0.72 3.63 1.62
C ALA A 33 -1.20 5.09 1.59
N ASP A 34 -2.50 5.33 1.82
CA ASP A 34 -3.07 6.68 1.91
C ASP A 34 -2.56 7.42 3.15
N ALA A 35 -2.36 6.72 4.28
CA ALA A 35 -1.87 7.33 5.51
C ALA A 35 -0.38 7.73 5.44
N VAL A 36 0.44 6.97 4.70
CA VAL A 36 1.89 7.18 4.62
C VAL A 36 2.28 8.04 3.42
N PHE A 37 1.75 7.74 2.23
CA PHE A 37 2.15 8.39 0.98
C PHE A 37 1.12 9.45 0.51
N GLY A 38 -0.15 9.29 0.90
CA GLY A 38 -1.26 10.18 0.52
C GLY A 38 -1.74 11.14 1.61
N SER A 39 -0.96 11.34 2.68
CA SER A 39 -1.36 12.17 3.82
C SER A 39 -1.47 13.64 3.42
N ASN A 40 -2.30 14.39 4.15
CA ASN A 40 -2.39 15.84 4.02
C ASN A 40 -2.27 16.51 5.41
N PRO A 41 -1.19 17.25 5.71
CA PRO A 41 -0.03 17.51 4.83
C PRO A 41 0.81 16.25 4.55
N GLN A 42 1.61 16.28 3.49
CA GLN A 42 2.48 15.16 3.11
C GLN A 42 3.57 14.93 4.15
N ILE A 43 3.85 13.66 4.48
CA ILE A 43 5.01 13.31 5.31
C ILE A 43 6.29 13.67 4.56
N ASN A 44 7.29 14.18 5.28
CA ASN A 44 8.57 14.57 4.68
C ASN A 44 9.19 13.39 3.89
N PRO A 45 9.41 13.53 2.57
CA PRO A 45 9.96 12.46 1.74
C PRO A 45 11.37 12.04 2.12
N SER A 46 12.09 12.79 2.96
CA SER A 46 13.44 12.43 3.41
C SER A 46 13.45 11.38 4.53
N VAL A 47 12.34 11.20 5.27
CA VAL A 47 12.28 10.22 6.39
C VAL A 47 11.74 8.85 5.98
N LEU A 48 10.88 8.81 4.96
CA LEU A 48 10.27 7.58 4.46
C LEU A 48 11.27 6.59 3.80
N PRO A 49 12.29 7.02 3.04
CA PRO A 49 13.28 6.13 2.42
C PRO A 49 14.02 5.30 3.47
N ALA A 50 14.38 5.91 4.60
CA ALA A 50 15.03 5.23 5.71
C ALA A 50 14.05 4.28 6.43
N ALA A 51 12.81 4.72 6.66
CA ALA A 51 11.80 3.93 7.36
C ALA A 51 11.38 2.66 6.59
N PHE A 52 11.30 2.75 5.26
CA PHE A 52 10.84 1.67 4.40
C PHE A 52 11.96 0.99 3.59
N GLN A 53 13.21 1.45 3.75
CA GLN A 53 14.38 0.97 3.00
C GLN A 53 14.17 1.04 1.48
N LEU A 54 13.61 2.17 1.02
CA LEU A 54 13.30 2.43 -0.38
C LEU A 54 14.25 3.47 -0.98
N ASP A 55 14.42 3.44 -2.30
CA ASP A 55 15.02 4.56 -3.02
C ASP A 55 14.13 5.81 -2.86
N PRO A 56 14.70 7.00 -2.59
CA PRO A 56 13.93 8.24 -2.47
C PRO A 56 13.02 8.53 -3.66
N ARG A 57 13.40 8.12 -4.88
CA ARG A 57 12.57 8.28 -6.07
C ARG A 57 11.29 7.46 -6.00
N ILE A 58 11.37 6.23 -5.48
CA ILE A 58 10.20 5.36 -5.28
C ILE A 58 9.24 6.00 -4.26
N VAL A 59 9.77 6.60 -3.20
CA VAL A 59 8.95 7.34 -2.22
C VAL A 59 8.22 8.51 -2.86
N MET A 60 8.93 9.31 -3.66
CA MET A 60 8.32 10.44 -4.39
C MET A 60 7.23 9.98 -5.36
N ASP A 61 7.48 8.92 -6.12
CA ASP A 61 6.50 8.33 -7.04
C ASP A 61 5.25 7.85 -6.30
N LEU A 62 5.44 7.19 -5.15
CA LEU A 62 4.32 6.76 -4.29
C LEU A 62 3.55 7.97 -3.75
N GLN A 63 4.22 9.03 -3.31
CA GLN A 63 3.55 10.24 -2.82
C GLN A 63 2.75 10.97 -3.89
N VAL A 64 3.24 10.99 -5.14
CA VAL A 64 2.49 11.52 -6.28
C VAL A 64 1.28 10.63 -6.58
N LYS A 65 1.47 9.32 -6.60
CA LYS A 65 0.41 8.35 -6.91
C LYS A 65 -0.76 8.37 -5.93
N PHE A 66 -0.47 8.56 -4.64
CA PHE A 66 -1.48 8.58 -3.57
C PHE A 66 -1.91 9.98 -3.16
N LYS A 67 -1.44 11.02 -3.86
CA LYS A 67 -1.89 12.40 -3.61
C LYS A 67 -3.39 12.50 -3.83
N LYS A 68 -4.11 12.90 -2.78
CA LYS A 68 -5.55 13.17 -2.87
C LYS A 68 -5.79 14.42 -3.73
N PRO A 69 -6.89 14.45 -4.52
CA PRO A 69 -7.27 15.62 -5.31
C PRO A 69 -7.45 16.86 -4.43
#